data_AF-A0A2V5QXZ2-F1
#
_entry.id   AF-A0A2V5QXZ2-F1
#
_cell.length_a   1.000
_cell.length_b   1.000
_cell.length_c   1.000
_cell.angle_alpha   90.00
_cell.angle_beta   90.00
_cell.angle_gamma   90.00
#
_symmetry.space_group_name_H-M   'P 1'
#
loop_
_entity.id
_entity.type
_entity.pdbx_description
1 polymer ?
#
loop_
_entity_poly.entity_id
_entity_poly.type
_entity_poly.pdbx_seq_one_letter_code
_entity_poly.pdbx_strand_id
1 'polypeptide(L)'
;MIEEPYRWVEAIANRREYIETQLASGSPIVALGYRDGILFLTLGQTRQKIFEIYNRIAMGAIGHPGDIERLRMAAIELASTEGFTRSAADVSLRRLVHYSLSPVMKGAFEQVYGAPYLAR
;
A
#
# COMPACT_ATOMS: atom_id res chain seq x y z
N MET A 1 24.93 0.99 29.21
CA MET A 1 24.58 0.14 28.05
C MET A 1 23.06 -0.13 28.03
N ILE A 2 22.23 0.89 28.25
CA ILE A 2 20.74 0.81 28.22
C ILE A 2 20.18 1.70 27.09
N GLU A 3 21.03 2.47 26.39
CA GLU A 3 20.59 3.45 25.37
C GLU A 3 20.16 2.84 24.04
N GLU A 4 20.70 1.68 23.65
CA GLU A 4 20.47 1.12 22.31
C GLU A 4 19.01 0.71 22.04
N PRO A 5 18.27 0.06 22.97
CA PRO A 5 16.85 -0.25 22.77
C PRO A 5 15.98 1.01 22.67
N TYR A 6 16.31 2.03 23.47
CA TYR A 6 15.54 3.28 23.51
C TYR A 6 15.68 4.06 22.20
N ARG A 7 16.90 4.16 21.64
CA ARG A 7 17.14 4.80 20.33
C ARG A 7 16.38 4.13 19.19
N TRP A 8 16.21 2.80 19.23
CA TRP A 8 15.45 2.08 18.20
C TRP A 8 13.95 2.38 18.28
N VAL A 9 13.38 2.41 19.50
CA VAL A 9 11.97 2.77 19.70
C VAL A 9 11.71 4.21 19.25
N GLU A 10 12.60 5.15 19.59
CA GLU A 10 12.52 6.53 19.12
C GLU A 10 12.62 6.64 17.59
N ALA A 11 13.54 5.89 16.97
CA ALA A 11 13.68 5.89 15.52
C ALA A 11 12.40 5.39 14.81
N ILE A 12 11.73 4.37 15.35
CA ILE A 12 10.45 3.88 14.83
C ILE A 12 9.34 4.92 15.03
N ALA A 13 9.27 5.56 16.20
CA ALA A 13 8.29 6.59 16.48
C ALA A 13 8.44 7.79 15.53
N ASN A 14 9.66 8.28 15.35
CA ASN A 14 10.00 9.37 14.43
C ASN A 14 9.63 9.00 12.99
N ARG A 15 9.89 7.76 12.59
CA ARG A 15 9.55 7.27 11.24
C ARG A 15 8.04 7.21 11.01
N ARG A 16 7.28 6.73 12.00
CA ARG A 16 5.81 6.75 11.95
C ARG A 16 5.29 8.18 11.82
N GLU A 17 5.79 9.10 12.63
CA GLU A 17 5.39 10.51 12.59
C GLU A 17 5.75 11.18 11.26
N TYR A 18 6.93 10.87 10.72
CA TYR A 18 7.33 11.32 9.38
C TYR A 18 6.34 10.86 8.30
N ILE A 19 5.97 9.58 8.29
CA ILE A 19 5.00 9.03 7.32
C ILE A 19 3.64 9.71 7.49
N GLU A 20 3.13 9.82 8.73
CA GLU A 20 1.84 10.49 8.98
C GLU A 20 1.86 11.95 8.51
N THR A 21 2.94 12.67 8.79
CA THR A 21 3.11 14.07 8.36
C THR A 21 3.12 14.20 6.84
N GLN A 22 3.84 13.32 6.14
CA GLN A 22 3.90 13.33 4.68
C GLN A 22 2.55 12.98 4.03
N LEU A 23 1.74 12.13 4.69
CA LEU A 23 0.45 11.69 4.18
C LEU A 23 -0.73 12.58 4.59
N ALA A 24 -0.56 13.45 5.59
CA ALA A 24 -1.63 14.26 6.18
C ALA A 24 -2.36 15.17 5.17
N SER A 25 -1.66 15.69 4.16
CA SER A 25 -2.23 16.55 3.11
C SER A 25 -2.81 15.77 1.92
N GLY A 26 -2.76 14.44 1.97
CA GLY A 26 -3.28 13.57 0.92
C GLY A 26 -4.79 13.78 0.71
N SER A 27 -5.19 14.06 -0.54
CA SER A 27 -6.60 14.04 -0.92
C SER A 27 -7.20 12.67 -0.54
N PRO A 28 -8.40 12.60 0.05
CA PRO A 28 -8.97 11.33 0.50
C PRO A 28 -9.37 10.41 -0.66
N ILE A 29 -9.49 9.13 -0.36
CA ILE A 29 -10.11 8.11 -1.20
C ILE A 29 -11.13 7.38 -0.34
N VAL A 30 -12.33 7.17 -0.87
CA VAL A 30 -13.41 6.47 -0.19
C VAL A 30 -13.85 5.30 -1.07
N ALA A 31 -14.08 4.14 -0.44
CA ALA A 31 -14.63 2.96 -1.10
C ALA A 31 -15.94 2.57 -0.40
N LEU A 32 -17.00 2.36 -1.17
CA LEU A 32 -18.33 2.00 -0.67
C LEU A 32 -18.85 0.77 -1.40
N GLY A 33 -19.29 -0.24 -0.64
CA GLY A 33 -20.01 -1.37 -1.21
C GLY A 33 -21.44 -0.96 -1.61
N TYR A 34 -21.89 -1.43 -2.77
CA TYR A 34 -23.26 -1.31 -3.24
C TYR A 34 -23.71 -2.61 -3.93
N ARG A 35 -24.96 -2.67 -4.39
CA ARG A 35 -25.57 -3.93 -4.89
C ARG A 35 -24.76 -4.61 -6.00
N ASP A 36 -24.15 -3.83 -6.89
CA ASP A 36 -23.45 -4.37 -8.07
C ASP A 36 -21.93 -4.32 -7.94
N GLY A 37 -21.38 -3.94 -6.78
CA GLY A 37 -19.93 -3.94 -6.56
C GLY A 37 -19.43 -2.91 -5.54
N ILE A 38 -18.31 -2.27 -5.88
CA ILE A 38 -17.64 -1.27 -5.04
C ILE A 38 -17.47 0.02 -5.83
N LEU A 39 -17.92 1.13 -5.25
CA LEU A 39 -17.68 2.47 -5.78
C LEU A 39 -16.44 3.06 -5.11
N PHE A 40 -15.44 3.44 -5.91
CA PHE A 40 -14.32 4.25 -5.45
C PHE A 40 -14.53 5.72 -5.81
N LEU A 41 -14.29 6.61 -4.86
CA LEU A 41 -14.38 8.06 -5.05
C LEU A 41 -13.11 8.74 -4.50
N THR A 42 -12.57 9.68 -5.26
CA THR A 42 -11.41 10.49 -4.87
C THR A 42 -11.61 11.93 -5.31
N LEU A 43 -10.93 12.86 -4.64
CA LEU A 43 -10.92 14.27 -5.01
C LEU A 43 -9.63 14.63 -5.77
N GLY A 44 -9.74 15.57 -6.72
CA GLY A 44 -8.62 16.03 -7.55
C GLY A 44 -8.42 15.19 -8.82
N GLN A 45 -8.07 15.86 -9.92
CA GLN A 45 -7.97 15.25 -11.26
C GLN A 45 -6.53 15.13 -11.79
N THR A 46 -5.55 15.74 -11.12
CA THR A 46 -4.19 15.86 -11.65
C THR A 46 -3.39 14.57 -11.60
N ARG A 47 -3.74 13.64 -10.70
CA ARG A 47 -3.04 12.36 -10.52
C ARG A 47 -4.04 11.24 -10.32
N GLN A 48 -3.84 10.13 -11.01
CA GLN A 48 -4.61 8.92 -10.79
C GLN A 48 -4.26 8.34 -9.42
N LYS A 49 -5.31 7.96 -8.68
CA LYS A 49 -5.19 7.44 -7.31
C LYS A 49 -5.90 6.10 -7.14
N ILE A 50 -6.67 5.68 -8.15
CA ILE A 50 -7.44 4.46 -8.20
C ILE A 50 -6.96 3.69 -9.43
N PHE A 51 -6.58 2.43 -9.23
CA PHE A 51 -5.95 1.59 -10.22
C PHE A 51 -6.62 0.23 -10.23
N GLU A 52 -6.80 -0.33 -11.43
CA GLU A 52 -7.13 -1.74 -11.58
C GLU A 52 -5.86 -2.58 -11.33
N ILE A 53 -6.00 -3.67 -10.57
CA ILE A 53 -4.91 -4.60 -10.28
C ILE A 53 -5.15 -5.94 -10.94
N TYR A 54 -6.38 -6.46 -10.84
CA TYR A 54 -6.78 -7.74 -11.41
C TYR A 54 -8.30 -7.84 -11.52
N ASN A 55 -8.80 -8.95 -12.06
CA ASN A 55 -10.22 -9.25 -12.10
C ASN A 55 -10.85 -9.07 -10.71
N ARG A 56 -11.81 -8.14 -10.60
CA ARG A 56 -12.54 -7.81 -9.35
C ARG A 56 -11.65 -7.27 -8.23
N ILE A 57 -10.45 -6.76 -8.54
CA ILE A 57 -9.50 -6.21 -7.57
C ILE A 57 -8.99 -4.86 -8.07
N ALA A 58 -9.21 -3.82 -7.26
CA ALA A 58 -8.71 -2.48 -7.48
C ALA A 58 -7.95 -1.99 -6.25
N MET A 59 -7.03 -1.05 -6.48
CA MET A 59 -6.21 -0.40 -5.47
C MET A 59 -6.46 1.10 -5.48
N GLY A 60 -6.74 1.67 -4.31
CA GLY A 60 -6.70 3.10 -4.07
C GLY A 60 -5.48 3.43 -3.22
N ALA A 61 -4.71 4.47 -3.56
CA ALA A 61 -3.57 4.88 -2.73
C ALA A 61 -3.31 6.40 -2.73
N ILE A 62 -2.83 6.90 -1.59
CA ILE A 62 -2.35 8.27 -1.40
C ILE A 62 -0.88 8.28 -1.00
N GLY A 63 -0.16 9.36 -1.32
CA GLY A 63 1.25 9.54 -0.95
C GLY A 63 2.18 9.81 -2.13
N HIS A 64 3.43 9.38 -2.02
CA HIS A 64 4.47 9.64 -3.01
C HIS A 64 4.23 8.81 -4.29
N PRO A 65 4.14 9.44 -5.48
CA PRO A 65 3.77 8.74 -6.72
C PRO A 65 4.67 7.54 -7.07
N GLY A 66 5.98 7.67 -6.84
CA GLY A 66 6.91 6.57 -7.11
C GLY A 66 6.72 5.36 -6.19
N ASP A 67 6.29 5.59 -4.95
CA ASP A 67 6.05 4.50 -3.99
C ASP A 67 4.73 3.80 -4.28
N ILE A 68 3.69 4.57 -4.60
CA ILE A 68 2.41 4.06 -5.07
C ILE A 68 2.62 3.19 -6.32
N GLU A 69 3.39 3.67 -7.28
CA GLU A 69 3.63 2.95 -8.53
C GLU A 69 4.41 1.65 -8.32
N ARG A 70 5.42 1.65 -7.43
CA ARG A 70 6.13 0.43 -7.04
C ARG A 70 5.20 -0.60 -6.40
N LEU A 71 4.33 -0.17 -5.48
CA LEU A 71 3.36 -1.06 -4.84
C LEU A 71 2.33 -1.58 -5.85
N ARG A 72 1.87 -0.74 -6.77
CA ARG A 72 0.96 -1.11 -7.85
C ARG A 72 1.57 -2.16 -8.77
N MET A 73 2.80 -1.94 -9.21
CA MET A 73 3.54 -2.90 -10.05
C MET A 73 3.70 -4.25 -9.34
N ALA A 74 4.13 -4.24 -8.08
CA ALA A 74 4.27 -5.46 -7.28
C ALA A 74 2.94 -6.22 -7.13
N ALA A 75 1.83 -5.51 -6.92
CA ALA A 75 0.50 -6.11 -6.82
C ALA A 75 0.04 -6.74 -8.14
N ILE A 76 0.24 -6.03 -9.26
CA ILE A 76 -0.12 -6.52 -10.61
C ILE A 76 0.71 -7.74 -10.97
N GLU A 77 2.03 -7.68 -10.77
CA GLU A 77 2.93 -8.79 -11.07
C GLU A 77 2.52 -10.04 -10.30
N LEU A 78 2.33 -9.91 -8.99
CA LEU A 78 1.94 -11.02 -8.14
C LEU A 78 0.57 -11.61 -8.53
N ALA A 79 -0.44 -10.76 -8.73
CA ALA A 79 -1.78 -11.21 -9.13
C ALA A 79 -1.74 -11.93 -10.48
N SER A 80 -0.95 -11.40 -11.42
CA SER A 80 -0.76 -12.00 -12.75
C SER A 80 -0.05 -13.34 -12.66
N THR A 81 1.03 -13.43 -11.87
CA THR A 81 1.75 -14.69 -11.65
C THR A 81 0.86 -15.73 -10.97
N GLU A 82 0.10 -15.36 -9.94
CA GLU A 82 -0.82 -16.27 -9.26
C GLU A 82 -1.93 -16.78 -10.19
N GLY A 83 -2.54 -15.87 -10.95
CA GLY A 83 -3.59 -16.22 -11.91
C GLY A 83 -3.08 -17.10 -13.05
N PHE A 84 -1.85 -16.88 -13.51
CA PHE A 84 -1.20 -17.71 -14.52
C PHE A 84 -0.80 -19.08 -13.98
N THR A 85 -0.23 -19.14 -12.77
CA THR A 85 0.26 -20.39 -12.16
C THR A 85 -0.88 -21.31 -11.75
N ARG A 86 -2.02 -20.73 -11.36
CA ARG A 86 -3.20 -21.47 -10.90
C ARG A 86 -4.37 -21.21 -11.83
N SER A 87 -5.23 -20.28 -11.45
CA SER A 87 -6.41 -19.87 -12.20
C SER A 87 -6.71 -18.41 -11.89
N ALA A 88 -7.25 -17.69 -12.87
CA ALA A 88 -7.72 -16.31 -12.65
C ALA A 88 -8.78 -16.22 -11.54
N ALA A 89 -9.53 -17.30 -11.28
CA ALA A 89 -10.53 -17.35 -10.21
C ALA A 89 -9.92 -17.54 -8.80
N ASP A 90 -8.67 -18.00 -8.72
CA ASP A 90 -7.99 -18.26 -7.44
C ASP A 90 -7.28 -17.03 -6.88
N VAL A 91 -7.15 -15.96 -7.69
CA VAL A 91 -6.54 -14.70 -7.25
C VAL A 91 -7.46 -14.02 -6.25
N SER A 92 -6.97 -13.87 -5.01
CA SER A 92 -7.76 -13.30 -3.91
C SER A 92 -7.10 -12.06 -3.31
N LEU A 93 -7.88 -10.99 -3.15
CA LEU A 93 -7.43 -9.74 -2.52
C LEU A 93 -6.83 -9.99 -1.13
N ARG A 94 -7.48 -10.85 -0.33
CA ARG A 94 -7.01 -11.23 1.00
C ARG A 94 -5.56 -11.76 0.97
N ARG A 95 -5.24 -12.58 -0.02
CA ARG A 95 -3.91 -13.19 -0.14
C ARG A 95 -2.87 -12.17 -0.60
N LEU A 96 -3.19 -11.38 -1.63
CA LEU A 96 -2.33 -10.31 -2.15
C LEU A 96 -1.94 -9.31 -1.05
N VAL A 97 -2.91 -8.91 -0.22
CA VAL A 97 -2.66 -7.95 0.87
C VAL A 97 -1.85 -8.61 1.98
N HIS A 98 -2.34 -9.70 2.58
CA HIS A 98 -1.73 -10.23 3.81
C HIS A 98 -0.38 -10.92 3.60
N TYR A 99 -0.19 -11.61 2.48
CA TYR A 99 1.02 -12.41 2.27
C TYR A 99 2.05 -11.73 1.37
N SER A 100 1.76 -10.54 0.86
CA SER A 100 2.69 -9.88 -0.07
C SER A 100 2.83 -8.39 0.18
N LEU A 101 1.77 -7.60 0.05
CA LEU A 101 1.89 -6.16 0.28
C LEU A 101 2.22 -5.81 1.74
N SER A 102 1.52 -6.41 2.70
CA SER A 102 1.76 -6.13 4.13
C SER A 102 3.19 -6.49 4.58
N PRO A 103 3.76 -7.67 4.26
CA PRO A 103 5.15 -7.98 4.59
C PRO A 103 6.16 -7.03 3.95
N VAL A 104 5.96 -6.64 2.69
CA VAL A 104 6.84 -5.70 1.98
C VAL A 104 6.84 -4.33 2.65
N MET A 105 5.65 -3.78 2.93
CA MET A 105 5.52 -2.49 3.62
C MET A 105 6.08 -2.53 5.04
N LYS A 106 5.80 -3.62 5.78
CA LYS A 106 6.32 -3.83 7.13
C LYS A 106 7.85 -3.89 7.14
N GLY A 107 8.43 -4.68 6.24
CA GLY A 107 9.89 -4.80 6.13
C GLY A 107 10.56 -3.45 5.83
N ALA A 108 10.01 -2.67 4.89
CA ALA A 108 10.50 -1.33 4.58
C ALA A 108 10.32 -0.34 5.75
N PHE A 109 9.27 -0.51 6.56
CA PHE A 109 9.07 0.29 7.77
C PHE A 109 10.09 -0.07 8.87
N GLU A 110 10.34 -1.35 9.11
CA GLU A 110 11.27 -1.84 10.15
C GLU A 110 12.74 -1.54 9.82
N GLN A 111 13.09 -1.37 8.54
CA GLN A 111 14.43 -0.96 8.11
C GLN A 111 14.70 0.52 8.41
N VAL A 112 15.22 0.79 9.61
CA VAL A 112 15.51 2.16 10.10
C VAL A 112 16.42 2.96 9.15
N TYR A 113 17.39 2.31 8.51
CA TYR A 113 18.35 2.97 7.61
C TYR A 113 17.85 3.11 6.16
N GLY A 114 16.75 2.46 5.79
CA GLY A 114 16.14 2.57 4.46
C GLY A 114 15.08 3.67 4.40
N ALA A 115 14.63 4.02 3.20
CA ALA A 115 13.45 4.87 3.03
C ALA A 115 12.16 4.04 3.21
N PRO A 116 11.15 4.51 3.97
CA PRO A 116 9.88 3.83 4.05
C PRO A 116 9.05 4.08 2.78
N TYR A 117 8.05 3.24 2.54
CA TYR A 117 7.00 3.60 1.57
C TYR A 117 6.18 4.77 2.12
N LEU A 118 6.10 5.85 1.34
CA LEU A 118 5.17 6.94 1.60
C LEU A 118 3.86 6.66 0.86
N ALA A 119 3.12 5.65 1.32
CA ALA A 119 1.84 5.27 0.72
C ALA A 119 0.83 4.75 1.77
N ARG A 120 -0.47 4.99 1.52
CA ARG A 120 -1.60 4.49 2.31
C ARG A 120 -2.77 4.13 1.41
#